data_AF-B7Q9S5-F1
#
_entry.id   AF-B7Q9S5-F1
#
_cell.length_a   1.000
_cell.length_b   1.000
_cell.length_c   1.000
_cell.angle_alpha   90.00
_cell.angle_beta   90.00
_cell.angle_gamma   90.00
#
_symmetry.space_group_name_H-M   'P 1'
#
loop_
_entity.id
_entity.type
_entity.pdbx_description
1 polymer ?
#
loop_
_entity_poly.entity_id
_entity_poly.type
_entity_poly.pdbx_seq_one_letter_code
_entity_poly.pdbx_strand_id
1 'polypeptide(L)'
;MLKTDRKSVGGGVMMATPDSTEGTLNTIRQLIEKNGELLVPRKSVGLDKALREDYAYIDTRMGLRGALADMNATTVEVSSGDLGNTYFSMAIQKTCFYKEAFSRISQWLVESGHFIKWEREEQPPNPRKTNIDIVEAASSSLDLSDFLSHLVILLGGYTLALAAFGAEHCWRRGLPY
;
A
#
# COMPACT_ATOMS: atom_id res chain seq x y z
N MET A 1 0.89 24.65 44.61
CA MET A 1 2.35 24.53 44.35
C MET A 1 2.53 23.36 43.40
N LEU A 2 2.70 23.59 42.09
CA LEU A 2 4.01 23.71 41.40
C LEU A 2 4.94 22.55 41.81
N LYS A 3 5.41 21.66 40.93
CA LYS A 3 6.08 21.95 39.66
C LYS A 3 6.21 20.68 38.80
N THR A 4 6.11 20.87 37.48
CA THR A 4 6.47 19.99 36.35
C THR A 4 7.88 19.41 36.42
N ASP A 5 8.12 18.27 35.77
CA ASP A 5 9.13 18.20 34.71
C ASP A 5 8.88 17.14 33.62
N ARG A 6 9.34 17.50 32.41
CA ARG A 6 9.03 16.93 31.09
C ARG A 6 9.99 15.80 30.67
N LYS A 7 9.45 14.95 29.77
CA LYS A 7 10.10 14.28 28.61
C LYS A 7 11.16 13.19 28.85
N SER A 8 10.84 12.00 28.36
CA SER A 8 11.62 11.39 27.26
C SER A 8 10.69 10.51 26.42
N VAL A 9 10.47 10.91 25.17
CA VAL A 9 9.81 10.13 24.13
C VAL A 9 10.92 9.28 23.49
N GLY A 10 11.05 8.04 23.96
CA GLY A 10 11.87 7.03 23.30
C GLY A 10 11.04 6.40 22.19
N GLY A 11 11.36 6.74 20.95
CA GLY A 11 10.81 6.09 19.76
C GLY A 11 11.16 4.61 19.76
N GLY A 12 10.17 3.77 20.09
CA GLY A 12 10.23 2.34 19.84
C GLY A 12 9.76 2.08 18.43
N VAL A 13 10.69 1.88 17.50
CA VAL A 13 10.41 1.15 16.27
C VAL A 13 9.94 -0.23 16.74
N MET A 14 8.64 -0.51 16.63
CA MET A 14 8.11 -1.84 16.86
C MET A 14 8.66 -2.72 15.72
N MET A 15 9.77 -3.41 15.98
CA MET A 15 10.15 -4.60 15.24
C MET A 15 8.96 -5.56 15.33
N ALA A 16 8.33 -5.84 14.19
CA ALA A 16 7.37 -6.92 14.08
C ALA A 16 8.07 -8.21 14.53
N THR A 17 7.58 -8.81 15.60
CA THR A 17 8.06 -10.09 16.13
C THR A 17 7.74 -11.23 15.15
N PRO A 18 8.55 -12.30 15.11
CA PRO A 18 8.38 -13.43 14.18
C PRO A 18 7.06 -14.20 14.29
N ASP A 19 6.32 -14.02 15.40
CA ASP A 19 5.01 -14.66 15.62
C ASP A 19 3.86 -14.06 14.77
N SER A 20 4.11 -12.94 14.08
CA SER A 20 3.06 -12.21 13.34
C SER A 20 2.78 -12.73 11.93
N THR A 21 3.76 -13.32 11.23
CA THR A 21 3.61 -13.74 9.83
C THR A 21 2.74 -14.99 9.69
N GLU A 22 2.93 -15.98 10.58
CA GLU A 22 2.13 -17.22 10.58
C GLU A 22 0.67 -16.94 10.96
N GLY A 23 0.44 -16.05 11.94
CA GLY A 23 -0.90 -15.56 12.29
C GLY A 23 -1.58 -14.80 11.15
N THR A 24 -0.82 -13.98 10.41
CA THR A 24 -1.33 -13.22 9.26
C THR A 24 -1.73 -14.15 8.12
N LEU A 25 -0.89 -15.12 7.75
CA LEU A 25 -1.19 -16.10 6.70
C LEU A 25 -2.41 -16.97 7.05
N ASN A 26 -2.52 -17.40 8.32
CA ASN A 26 -3.69 -18.15 8.79
C ASN A 26 -4.97 -17.31 8.72
N THR A 27 -4.90 -16.02 9.05
CA THR A 27 -6.04 -15.09 8.95
C THR A 27 -6.47 -14.90 7.49
N ILE A 28 -5.51 -14.67 6.58
CA ILE A 28 -5.76 -14.56 5.15
C ILE A 28 -6.45 -15.83 4.63
N ARG A 29 -5.94 -17.00 5.03
CA ARG A 29 -6.52 -18.29 4.66
C ARG A 29 -7.97 -18.43 5.13
N GLN A 30 -8.26 -18.13 6.39
CA GLN A 30 -9.63 -18.20 6.92
C GLN A 30 -10.59 -17.25 6.19
N LEU A 31 -10.12 -16.05 5.83
CA LEU A 31 -10.91 -15.09 5.06
C LEU A 31 -11.22 -15.60 3.64
N ILE A 32 -10.23 -16.20 2.97
CA ILE A 32 -10.42 -16.81 1.64
C ILE A 32 -11.38 -17.99 1.70
N GLU A 33 -11.24 -18.87 2.70
CA GLU A 33 -12.11 -20.03 2.88
C GLU A 33 -13.56 -19.62 3.17
N LYS A 34 -13.76 -18.51 3.90
CA LYS A 34 -15.09 -17.96 4.20
C LYS A 34 -15.70 -17.20 3.01
N ASN A 35 -14.88 -16.51 2.22
CA ASN A 35 -15.30 -15.65 1.12
C ASN A 35 -14.59 -16.05 -0.19
N GLY A 36 -15.13 -17.04 -0.89
CA GLY A 36 -14.56 -17.54 -2.15
C GLY A 36 -14.46 -16.49 -3.27
N GLU A 37 -15.21 -15.40 -3.20
CA GLU A 37 -15.17 -14.27 -4.15
C GLU A 37 -13.85 -13.49 -4.11
N LEU A 38 -13.05 -13.65 -3.05
CA LEU A 38 -11.72 -13.05 -2.93
C LEU A 38 -10.69 -13.67 -3.88
N LEU A 39 -10.96 -14.90 -4.36
CA LEU A 39 -10.09 -15.59 -5.31
C LEU A 39 -10.36 -15.13 -6.74
N VAL A 40 -9.32 -14.69 -7.42
CA VAL A 40 -9.37 -14.34 -8.83
C VAL A 40 -8.90 -15.51 -9.69
N PRO A 41 -9.54 -15.77 -10.85
CA PRO A 41 -9.24 -16.93 -11.68
C PRO A 41 -7.92 -16.80 -12.44
N ARG A 42 -7.43 -15.57 -12.65
CA ARG A 42 -6.20 -15.27 -13.38
C ARG A 42 -5.52 -14.05 -12.76
N LYS A 43 -4.19 -14.05 -12.86
CA LYS A 43 -3.34 -12.95 -12.44
C LYS A 43 -3.72 -11.61 -13.08
N SER A 44 -4.03 -11.61 -14.39
CA SER A 44 -4.44 -10.40 -15.11
C SER A 44 -5.70 -9.76 -14.52
N VAL A 45 -6.65 -10.57 -14.04
CA VAL A 45 -7.88 -10.08 -13.41
C VAL A 45 -7.60 -9.48 -12.04
N GLY A 46 -6.74 -10.11 -11.24
CA GLY A 46 -6.32 -9.57 -9.94
C GLY A 46 -5.60 -8.23 -10.07
N LEU A 47 -4.69 -8.13 -11.05
CA LEU A 47 -3.98 -6.89 -11.35
C LEU A 47 -4.90 -5.78 -11.87
N ASP A 48 -5.81 -6.08 -12.80
CA ASP A 48 -6.75 -5.08 -13.34
C ASP A 48 -7.68 -4.54 -12.24
N LYS A 49 -8.15 -5.40 -11.33
CA LYS A 49 -8.90 -4.97 -10.14
C LYS A 49 -8.06 -4.05 -9.26
N ALA A 50 -6.83 -4.43 -8.94
CA ALA A 50 -5.94 -3.61 -8.11
C ALA A 50 -5.61 -2.24 -8.73
N LEU A 51 -5.67 -2.13 -10.06
CA LEU A 51 -5.43 -0.87 -10.78
C LEU A 51 -6.63 0.07 -10.81
N ARG A 52 -7.85 -0.45 -10.65
CA ARG A 52 -9.11 0.30 -10.87
C ARG A 52 -9.99 0.45 -9.64
N GLU A 53 -9.83 -0.43 -8.67
CA GLU A 53 -10.67 -0.54 -7.49
C GLU A 53 -9.81 -0.45 -6.22
N ASP A 54 -10.44 -0.22 -5.07
CA ASP A 54 -9.80 -0.32 -3.77
C ASP A 54 -9.57 -1.79 -3.40
N TYR A 55 -8.61 -2.43 -4.09
CA TYR A 55 -8.34 -3.85 -4.01
C TYR A 55 -6.84 -4.13 -3.95
N ALA A 56 -6.41 -4.86 -2.93
CA ALA A 56 -5.03 -5.35 -2.82
C ALA A 56 -4.90 -6.76 -3.39
N TYR A 57 -3.94 -6.96 -4.29
CA TYR A 57 -3.64 -8.26 -4.90
C TYR A 57 -2.32 -8.84 -4.39
N ILE A 58 -2.36 -10.09 -3.94
CA ILE A 58 -1.18 -10.82 -3.42
C ILE A 58 -0.66 -11.77 -4.50
N ASP A 59 0.61 -11.61 -4.88
CA ASP A 59 1.35 -12.49 -5.79
C ASP A 59 2.86 -12.39 -5.49
N THR A 60 3.67 -13.21 -6.14
CA THR A 60 5.14 -13.16 -6.10
C THR A 60 5.66 -11.77 -6.49
N ARG A 61 6.64 -11.28 -5.72
CA ARG A 61 7.23 -9.94 -5.92
C ARG A 61 7.80 -9.73 -7.32
N MET A 62 8.55 -10.71 -7.83
CA MET A 62 9.06 -10.68 -9.21
C MET A 62 7.91 -10.64 -10.22
N GLY A 63 6.88 -11.44 -10.01
CA GLY A 63 5.70 -11.45 -10.86
C GLY A 63 4.97 -10.11 -10.89
N LEU A 64 4.83 -9.43 -9.74
CA LEU A 64 4.19 -8.11 -9.66
C LEU A 64 5.05 -7.04 -10.36
N ARG A 65 6.36 -7.00 -10.10
CA ARG A 65 7.27 -6.03 -10.71
C ARG A 65 7.27 -6.10 -12.23
N GLY A 66 7.38 -7.31 -12.80
CA GLY A 66 7.34 -7.50 -14.25
C GLY A 66 6.01 -7.03 -14.83
N ALA A 67 4.89 -7.52 -14.28
CA ALA A 67 3.57 -7.21 -14.83
C ALA A 67 3.21 -5.71 -14.72
N LEU A 68 3.53 -5.05 -13.60
CA LEU A 68 3.26 -3.62 -13.42
C LEU A 68 4.12 -2.76 -14.34
N ALA A 69 5.36 -3.16 -14.59
CA ALA A 69 6.23 -2.46 -15.52
C ALA A 69 5.75 -2.61 -16.97
N ASP A 70 5.32 -3.80 -17.39
CA ASP A 70 4.73 -4.02 -18.72
C ASP A 70 3.48 -3.18 -18.94
N MET A 71 2.68 -2.99 -17.89
CA MET A 71 1.47 -2.17 -17.93
C MET A 71 1.72 -0.68 -17.70
N ASN A 72 2.98 -0.27 -17.42
CA ASN A 72 3.35 1.08 -17.02
C ASN A 72 2.46 1.64 -15.90
N ALA A 73 2.11 0.78 -14.94
CA ALA A 73 1.21 1.09 -13.85
C ALA A 73 1.93 1.88 -12.75
N THR A 74 1.68 3.19 -12.68
CA THR A 74 2.27 4.08 -11.65
C THR A 74 1.37 4.32 -10.45
N THR A 75 0.13 3.83 -10.48
CA THR A 75 -0.89 4.06 -9.44
C THR A 75 -0.89 3.01 -8.34
N VAL A 76 -0.12 1.93 -8.50
CA VAL A 76 -0.07 0.79 -7.58
C VAL A 76 1.35 0.61 -7.08
N GLU A 77 1.49 0.48 -5.76
CA GLU A 77 2.78 0.23 -5.12
C GLU A 77 2.93 -1.25 -4.74
N VAL A 78 4.11 -1.80 -4.98
CA VAL A 78 4.47 -3.13 -4.46
C VAL A 78 5.05 -2.95 -3.06
N SER A 79 4.34 -3.47 -2.05
CA SER A 79 4.79 -3.46 -0.66
C SER A 79 6.23 -3.97 -0.52
N SER A 80 6.99 -3.36 0.39
CA SER A 80 8.38 -3.71 0.66
C SER A 80 8.54 -5.00 1.47
N GLY A 81 7.51 -5.39 2.21
CA GLY A 81 7.50 -6.57 3.06
C GLY A 81 7.15 -7.85 2.29
N ASP A 82 7.89 -8.91 2.56
CA ASP A 82 7.66 -10.23 1.96
C ASP A 82 6.86 -11.10 2.94
N LEU A 83 5.77 -11.72 2.47
CA LEU A 83 4.94 -12.65 3.26
C LEU A 83 5.56 -14.05 3.36
N GLY A 84 6.69 -14.28 2.69
CA GLY A 84 7.44 -15.54 2.71
C GLY A 84 8.53 -15.56 1.65
N ASN A 85 9.40 -16.58 1.72
CA ASN A 85 10.44 -16.79 0.71
C ASN A 85 9.90 -17.66 -0.43
N THR A 86 9.80 -17.07 -1.62
CA THR A 86 9.50 -17.82 -2.85
C THR A 86 10.79 -18.00 -3.65
N TYR A 87 11.05 -19.23 -4.08
CA TYR A 87 12.20 -19.57 -4.92
C TYR A 87 11.71 -20.05 -6.29
N PHE A 88 12.42 -19.63 -7.35
CA PHE A 88 12.23 -20.22 -8.67
C PHE A 88 12.92 -21.58 -8.72
N SER A 89 12.26 -22.55 -9.34
CA SER A 89 12.76 -23.92 -9.46
C SER A 89 12.28 -24.54 -10.76
N MET A 90 13.09 -25.43 -11.32
CA MET A 90 12.74 -26.14 -12.55
C MET A 90 12.16 -27.51 -12.20
N ALA A 91 10.93 -27.78 -12.66
CA ALA A 91 10.33 -29.11 -12.56
C ALA A 91 10.88 -30.01 -13.68
N ILE A 92 11.42 -31.16 -13.32
CA ILE A 92 11.97 -32.14 -14.27
C ILE A 92 11.31 -33.50 -14.02
N GLN A 93 10.91 -34.20 -15.08
CA GLN A 93 10.36 -35.55 -14.97
C GLN A 93 11.36 -36.48 -14.27
N LYS A 94 10.88 -37.32 -13.34
CA LYS A 94 11.74 -38.18 -12.51
C LYS A 94 12.68 -39.07 -13.34
N THR A 95 12.23 -39.53 -14.50
CA THR A 95 12.98 -40.41 -15.43
C THR A 95 13.74 -39.65 -16.52
N CYS A 96 13.86 -38.33 -16.42
CA CYS A 96 14.56 -37.53 -17.42
C CYS A 96 16.06 -37.81 -17.38
N PHE A 97 16.60 -38.25 -18.51
CA PHE A 97 18.04 -38.51 -18.68
C PHE A 97 18.91 -37.26 -18.43
N TYR A 98 18.40 -36.08 -18.77
CA TYR A 98 19.15 -34.82 -18.65
C TYR A 98 19.13 -34.19 -17.25
N LYS A 99 18.51 -34.84 -16.26
CA LYS A 99 18.34 -34.26 -14.92
C LYS A 99 19.67 -33.77 -14.33
N GLU A 100 20.72 -34.60 -14.34
CA GLU A 100 22.02 -34.22 -13.78
C GLU A 100 22.70 -33.09 -14.56
N ALA A 101 22.57 -33.11 -15.89
CA ALA A 101 23.12 -32.06 -16.75
C ALA A 101 22.45 -30.71 -16.45
N PHE A 102 21.12 -30.67 -16.33
CA PHE A 102 20.38 -29.46 -15.97
C PHE A 102 20.72 -28.95 -14.57
N SER A 103 20.88 -29.83 -13.58
CA SER A 103 21.30 -29.42 -12.24
C SER A 103 22.70 -28.78 -12.26
N ARG A 104 23.65 -29.37 -13.00
CA ARG A 104 25.01 -28.85 -13.11
C ARG A 104 25.06 -27.51 -13.83
N ILE A 105 24.32 -27.36 -14.93
CA ILE A 105 24.25 -26.10 -15.69
C ILE A 105 23.58 -25.01 -14.84
N SER A 106 22.49 -25.33 -14.16
CA SER A 106 21.80 -24.38 -13.26
C SER A 106 22.74 -23.89 -12.16
N GLN A 107 23.50 -24.81 -11.53
CA GLN A 107 24.49 -24.45 -10.52
C GLN A 107 25.59 -23.56 -11.11
N TRP A 108 26.14 -23.93 -12.27
CA TRP A 108 27.16 -23.12 -12.94
C TRP A 108 26.65 -21.71 -13.31
N LEU A 109 25.40 -21.57 -13.76
CA LEU A 109 24.79 -20.27 -14.08
C LEU A 109 24.65 -19.38 -12.84
N VAL A 110 24.36 -19.97 -11.68
CA VAL A 110 24.29 -19.25 -10.41
C VAL A 110 25.69 -18.84 -9.95
N GLU A 111 26.65 -19.78 -9.94
CA GLU A 111 28.02 -19.54 -9.49
C GLU A 111 28.77 -18.54 -10.38
N SER A 112 28.51 -18.55 -11.68
CA SER A 112 29.11 -17.61 -12.63
C SER A 112 28.43 -16.23 -12.65
N GLY A 113 27.31 -16.05 -11.93
CA GLY A 113 26.58 -14.79 -11.85
C GLY A 113 25.81 -14.40 -13.13
N HIS A 114 25.75 -15.27 -14.15
CA HIS A 114 24.98 -15.01 -15.37
C HIS A 114 23.50 -14.78 -15.08
N PHE A 115 22.94 -15.56 -14.15
CA PHE A 115 21.54 -15.42 -13.77
C PHE A 115 21.23 -14.03 -13.19
N ILE A 116 22.09 -13.54 -12.28
CA ILE A 116 21.95 -12.21 -11.66
C ILE A 116 22.09 -11.11 -12.72
N LYS A 117 23.01 -11.30 -13.68
CA LYS A 117 23.21 -10.35 -14.78
C LYS A 117 21.95 -10.26 -15.64
N TRP A 118 21.42 -11.38 -16.11
CA TRP A 118 20.21 -11.40 -16.92
C TRP A 118 18.99 -10.87 -16.18
N GLU A 119 18.85 -11.21 -14.90
CA GLU A 119 17.78 -10.67 -14.06
C GLU A 119 17.83 -9.14 -14.00
N ARG A 120 19.02 -8.53 -13.89
CA ARG A 120 19.17 -7.07 -13.92
C ARG A 120 18.93 -6.46 -15.30
N GLU A 121 19.27 -7.16 -16.37
CA GLU A 121 19.06 -6.70 -17.75
C GLU A 121 17.57 -6.76 -18.15
N GLU A 122 16.86 -7.80 -17.71
CA GLU A 122 15.43 -7.97 -17.97
C GLU A 122 14.54 -7.22 -16.99
N GLN A 123 15.03 -6.84 -15.79
CA GLN A 123 14.24 -6.02 -14.88
C GLN A 123 14.00 -4.65 -15.52
N PRO A 124 12.75 -4.34 -15.90
CA PRO A 124 12.44 -3.01 -16.41
C PRO A 124 12.75 -1.97 -15.33
N PRO A 125 13.11 -0.74 -15.72
CA PRO A 125 13.34 0.33 -14.76
C PRO A 125 12.14 0.40 -13.84
N ASN A 126 12.38 0.15 -12.55
CA ASN A 126 11.37 0.04 -11.51
C ASN A 126 10.32 1.13 -11.77
N PRO A 127 9.05 0.77 -12.09
CA PRO A 127 8.02 1.75 -12.42
C PRO A 127 8.03 2.71 -11.25
N ARG A 128 8.41 3.96 -11.55
CA ARG A 128 8.95 4.96 -10.63
C ARG A 128 8.61 4.61 -9.18
N LYS A 129 9.63 4.45 -8.32
CA LYS A 129 9.48 5.02 -6.98
C LYS A 129 9.09 6.46 -7.25
N THR A 130 7.80 6.76 -7.27
CA THR A 130 7.32 8.12 -7.19
C THR A 130 8.04 8.61 -5.95
N ASN A 131 8.97 9.54 -6.15
CA ASN A 131 9.69 10.25 -5.11
C ASN A 131 8.68 11.08 -4.29
N ILE A 132 7.53 10.52 -3.91
CA ILE A 132 6.62 11.14 -2.95
C ILE A 132 7.42 11.24 -1.65
N ASP A 133 8.12 10.18 -1.24
CA ASP A 133 8.95 10.22 -0.02
C ASP A 133 10.15 11.20 -0.06
N ILE A 134 10.62 11.65 -1.24
CA ILE A 134 11.77 12.59 -1.34
C ILE A 134 11.33 14.01 -1.74
N VAL A 135 10.18 14.17 -2.40
CA VAL A 135 9.62 15.48 -2.78
C VAL A 135 8.58 15.99 -1.77
N GLU A 136 8.01 15.14 -0.90
CA GLU A 136 7.07 15.57 0.15
C GLU A 136 7.75 16.39 1.26
N ALA A 137 9.08 16.42 1.32
CA ALA A 137 9.83 17.38 2.13
C ALA A 137 9.99 18.77 1.47
N ALA A 138 9.63 18.92 0.19
CA ALA A 138 9.80 20.15 -0.57
C ALA A 138 8.45 20.64 -1.11
N SER A 139 7.83 21.53 -0.33
CA SER A 139 6.62 22.31 -0.64
C SER A 139 5.31 21.52 -0.74
N SER A 140 4.79 21.13 0.42
CA SER A 140 3.34 20.99 0.62
C SER A 140 2.67 22.35 0.40
N SER A 141 2.33 22.69 -0.84
CA SER A 141 1.45 23.80 -1.14
C SER A 141 0.06 23.44 -0.64
N LEU A 142 -0.44 24.16 0.36
CA LEU A 142 -1.78 23.97 0.90
C LEU A 142 -2.81 23.98 -0.23
N ASP A 143 -3.56 22.90 -0.36
CA ASP A 143 -4.62 22.80 -1.36
C ASP A 143 -5.93 23.38 -0.79
N LEU A 144 -6.78 23.90 -1.67
CA LEU A 144 -8.05 24.55 -1.29
C LEU A 144 -9.02 23.54 -0.64
N SER A 145 -8.82 22.24 -0.88
CA SER A 145 -9.51 21.14 -0.19
C SER A 145 -9.28 21.14 1.32
N ASP A 146 -8.10 21.55 1.79
CA ASP A 146 -7.75 21.56 3.23
C ASP A 146 -8.52 22.66 3.98
N PHE A 147 -8.90 23.73 3.26
CA PHE A 147 -9.69 24.84 3.79
C PHE A 147 -11.20 24.66 3.66
N LEU A 148 -11.66 23.62 2.95
CA LEU A 148 -13.09 23.40 2.73
C LEU A 148 -13.85 23.19 4.06
N SER A 149 -13.24 22.44 4.98
CA SER A 149 -13.77 22.20 6.33
C SER A 149 -13.92 23.52 7.13
N HIS A 150 -12.92 24.39 7.04
CA HIS A 150 -12.91 25.70 7.70
C HIS A 150 -13.96 26.64 7.11
N LEU A 151 -14.12 26.65 5.78
CA LEU A 151 -15.15 27.43 5.08
C LEU A 151 -16.57 26.99 5.46
N VAL A 152 -16.80 25.67 5.54
CA VAL A 152 -18.11 25.11 5.96
C VAL A 152 -18.45 25.52 7.39
N ILE A 153 -17.48 25.45 8.31
CA ILE A 153 -17.68 25.87 9.71
C ILE A 153 -17.97 27.38 9.79
N LEU A 154 -17.25 28.20 9.02
CA LEU A 154 -17.41 29.65 9.03
C LEU A 154 -18.78 30.08 8.49
N LEU A 155 -19.21 29.50 7.36
CA LEU A 155 -20.53 29.76 6.78
C LEU A 155 -21.67 29.21 7.67
N GLY A 156 -21.47 28.03 8.26
CA GLY A 156 -22.41 27.46 9.23
C GLY A 156 -22.58 28.35 10.45
N GLY A 157 -21.48 28.83 11.04
CA GLY A 157 -21.53 29.75 12.18
C GLY A 157 -22.18 31.09 11.83
N TYR A 158 -21.91 31.63 10.65
CA TYR A 158 -22.50 32.89 10.18
C TYR A 158 -24.02 32.79 10.00
N THR A 159 -24.51 31.73 9.35
CA THR A 159 -25.96 31.52 9.16
C THR A 159 -26.69 31.35 10.49
N LEU A 160 -26.07 30.64 11.45
CA LEU A 160 -26.63 30.43 12.78
C LEU A 160 -26.68 31.75 13.58
N ALA A 161 -25.63 32.58 13.48
CA ALA A 161 -25.61 33.91 14.10
C ALA A 161 -26.67 34.85 13.50
N LEU A 162 -26.85 34.84 12.18
CA LEU A 162 -27.92 35.61 11.52
C LEU A 162 -29.32 35.15 11.96
N ALA A 163 -29.54 33.85 12.07
CA ALA A 163 -30.80 33.29 12.54
C ALA A 163 -31.09 33.70 14.00
N ALA A 164 -30.08 33.63 14.87
CA ALA A 164 -30.20 34.07 16.27
C ALA A 164 -30.51 35.58 16.36
N PHE A 165 -29.81 36.40 15.57
CA PHE A 165 -30.06 37.84 15.52
C PHE A 165 -31.45 38.18 15.00
N GLY A 166 -31.91 37.49 13.94
CA GLY A 166 -33.27 37.65 13.42
C GLY A 166 -34.34 37.24 14.44
N ALA A 167 -34.14 36.12 15.13
CA ALA A 167 -35.03 35.67 16.19
C ALA A 167 -35.11 36.67 17.35
N GLU A 168 -33.96 37.19 17.80
CA GLU A 168 -33.90 38.22 18.84
C GLU A 168 -34.59 39.52 18.39
N HIS A 169 -34.38 39.93 17.13
CA HIS A 169 -35.01 41.13 16.58
C HIS A 169 -36.54 41.00 16.49
N CYS A 170 -37.04 39.83 16.09
CA CYS A 170 -38.48 39.54 16.07
C CYS A 170 -39.06 39.50 17.49
N TRP A 171 -38.35 38.90 18.45
CA TRP A 171 -38.75 38.85 19.86
C TRP A 171 -38.86 40.26 20.47
N ARG A 172 -37.87 41.14 20.23
CA ARG A 172 -37.88 42.53 20.72
C ARG A 172 -38.98 43.40 20.09
N ARG A 173 -39.42 43.10 18.86
CA ARG A 173 -40.54 43.80 18.20
C ARG A 173 -41.92 43.22 18.54
N GLY A 174 -41.98 41.99 19.04
CA GLY A 174 -43.22 41.27 19.37
C GLY A 174 -43.74 41.49 20.80
N LEU A 175 -43.03 42.26 21.63
CA LEU A 175 -43.50 42.68 22.95
C LEU A 175 -44.15 44.07 22.85
N PRO A 176 -45.48 44.18 22.81
CA PRO A 176 -46.15 45.42 23.19
C PRO A 176 -45.92 45.65 24.68
N TYR A 177 -45.50 46.86 25.05
CA TYR A 177 -45.71 47.38 26.40
C TYR A 177 -47.21 47.54 26.65
#